data_AF-A0A519PQ06-F1
#
_entry.id   AF-A0A519PQ06-F1
#
_cell.length_a   1.000
_cell.length_b   1.000
_cell.length_c   1.000
_cell.angle_alpha   90.00
_cell.angle_beta   90.00
_cell.angle_gamma   90.00
#
_symmetry.space_group_name_H-M   'P 1'
#
loop_
_entity.id
_entity.type
_entity.pdbx_description
1 polymer ?
#
loop_
_entity_poly.entity_id
_entity_poly.type
_entity_poly.pdbx_seq_one_letter_code
_entity_poly.pdbx_strand_id
1 'polypeptide(L)'
;MPKATSSPGANVRVSCTSAPSAAMPQRSHTTWWLPIGSTSVTSARSGPAPMATCSGRTPSSAGPALRPAPPVPAGSAMAPPRKRPAASSSPSMKAIGGDPRKVLVFGQSGGGSKTSVLLAMPSAKGLFQRAGVMSGSATTVATREAQAEVAAQLKKALGVGTGQAAKLQALPFTTILAAQSDMEAGQRAKGEAPRSFAPCLDGVVIPRHPFDPDAPAVSADIPMIISSALDERAYRLTNFNLDEAGLRKFAADKVGAAGADALVALYKADDPKASPYLLQCRMDTDQTFRRGYFQQADRKVAQGTAKAWLYLFKAPSPAYGGRYGALHGIDVGLSLHDVRGGLNGPTAENVRLADQLASAWVAFAETGDPNNPKTPAWTPYNAAARPTMVWETAGGVMHNDPRGKFREY
;
A
#
# COMPACT_ATOMS: atom_id res chain seq x y z
N MET A 1 -56.93 18.97 5.60
CA MET A 1 -57.27 20.01 6.60
C MET A 1 -57.70 19.31 7.89
N PRO A 2 -57.55 19.93 9.08
CA PRO A 2 -56.39 20.63 9.63
C PRO A 2 -56.04 20.04 11.04
N LYS A 3 -55.14 20.51 11.93
CA LYS A 3 -54.43 21.78 12.16
C LYS A 3 -53.00 21.52 12.68
N ALA A 4 -52.16 22.56 12.59
CA ALA A 4 -50.91 22.68 13.35
C ALA A 4 -51.10 23.54 14.63
N THR A 5 -50.15 23.48 15.57
CA THR A 5 -49.83 24.54 16.55
C THR A 5 -48.32 24.53 16.85
N SER A 6 -47.80 25.63 17.43
CA SER A 6 -46.39 26.04 17.28
C SER A 6 -45.77 26.73 18.51
N SER A 7 -44.53 26.36 18.87
CA SER A 7 -43.46 27.20 19.50
C SER A 7 -43.78 27.89 20.86
N PRO A 8 -42.89 28.70 21.50
CA PRO A 8 -41.44 28.95 21.33
C PRO A 8 -40.59 28.92 22.67
N GLY A 9 -39.28 29.17 22.57
CA GLY A 9 -38.41 29.68 23.67
C GLY A 9 -37.28 28.73 24.14
N ALA A 10 -36.08 29.19 24.53
CA ALA A 10 -35.49 30.54 24.55
C ALA A 10 -33.94 30.49 24.51
N ASN A 11 -33.28 31.59 24.10
CA ASN A 11 -31.82 31.76 24.19
C ASN A 11 -31.40 32.20 25.60
N VAL A 12 -30.29 31.67 26.13
CA VAL A 12 -29.49 32.36 27.17
C VAL A 12 -28.00 32.22 26.87
N ARG A 13 -27.29 33.35 26.98
CA ARG A 13 -25.83 33.52 26.81
C ARG A 13 -25.30 34.08 28.13
N VAL A 14 -24.24 33.50 28.71
CA VAL A 14 -23.56 34.09 29.89
C VAL A 14 -22.04 33.96 29.73
N SER A 15 -21.31 35.03 30.04
CA SER A 15 -19.84 35.12 30.01
C SER A 15 -19.36 36.21 30.99
N CYS A 16 -18.10 36.08 31.48
CA CYS A 16 -17.38 37.01 32.40
C CYS A 16 -17.86 36.98 33.88
N THR A 17 -17.10 37.23 34.98
CA THR A 17 -15.65 37.43 35.35
C THR A 17 -15.59 37.55 36.91
N SER A 18 -14.50 37.40 37.70
CA SER A 18 -13.15 36.79 37.58
C SER A 18 -12.33 36.91 38.90
N ALA A 19 -11.52 35.90 39.29
CA ALA A 19 -10.39 35.95 40.26
C ALA A 19 -10.73 36.22 41.77
N PRO A 20 -9.84 35.96 42.78
CA PRO A 20 -8.38 35.72 42.68
C PRO A 20 -7.69 34.64 43.58
N SER A 21 -6.44 34.32 43.17
CA SER A 21 -5.22 33.99 43.97
C SER A 21 -5.12 32.74 44.87
N ALA A 22 -4.26 31.80 44.45
CA ALA A 22 -3.02 31.40 45.17
C ALA A 22 -2.02 30.78 44.17
N ALA A 23 -0.70 30.88 44.39
CA ALA A 23 0.31 30.83 43.32
C ALA A 23 1.33 29.68 43.38
N MET A 24 2.03 29.52 42.23
CA MET A 24 3.32 28.83 41.93
C MET A 24 3.26 27.48 41.17
N PRO A 25 4.23 27.22 40.27
CA PRO A 25 4.69 28.10 39.20
C PRO A 25 4.60 27.43 37.82
N GLN A 26 4.19 28.16 36.78
CA GLN A 26 4.19 27.63 35.41
C GLN A 26 5.63 27.48 34.89
N ARG A 27 6.02 26.26 34.50
CA ARG A 27 7.07 26.07 33.49
C ARG A 27 6.45 26.12 32.10
N SER A 28 6.89 27.09 31.30
CA SER A 28 6.53 27.22 29.89
C SER A 28 7.13 26.07 29.09
N HIS A 29 6.30 25.10 28.69
CA HIS A 29 6.66 24.17 27.63
C HIS A 29 6.31 24.77 26.27
N THR A 30 7.22 25.60 25.78
CA THR A 30 7.29 26.01 24.38
C THR A 30 7.56 24.78 23.52
N THR A 31 6.51 24.17 22.96
CA THR A 31 6.64 22.98 22.11
C THR A 31 7.21 23.37 20.73
N TRP A 32 8.53 23.33 20.61
CA TRP A 32 9.24 23.43 19.34
C TRP A 32 8.91 22.22 18.45
N TRP A 33 8.52 22.49 17.20
CA TRP A 33 8.17 21.44 16.23
C TRP A 33 9.34 21.10 15.28
N LEU A 34 9.38 19.82 14.87
CA LEU A 34 10.29 19.18 13.89
C LEU A 34 11.74 18.87 14.35
N PRO A 35 12.42 17.85 13.80
CA PRO A 35 12.00 16.90 12.75
C PRO A 35 12.17 15.38 13.05
N ILE A 36 11.33 14.56 12.41
CA ILE A 36 11.46 13.09 12.17
C ILE A 36 11.75 12.21 13.41
N GLY A 37 10.73 11.49 13.90
CA GLY A 37 10.95 10.35 14.79
C GLY A 37 9.88 10.10 15.86
N SER A 38 8.59 10.05 15.51
CA SER A 38 7.55 9.53 16.42
C SER A 38 7.04 8.19 15.89
N THR A 39 7.66 7.10 16.32
CA THR A 39 7.16 5.74 16.11
C THR A 39 5.98 5.51 17.04
N SER A 40 4.77 5.46 16.50
CA SER A 40 3.59 5.05 17.27
C SER A 40 3.59 3.53 17.45
N VAL A 41 4.16 3.06 18.56
CA VAL A 41 4.09 1.64 18.95
C VAL A 41 2.70 1.34 19.52
N THR A 42 1.77 1.01 18.65
CA THR A 42 0.49 0.40 19.04
C THR A 42 0.68 -1.11 19.17
N SER A 43 0.75 -1.63 20.40
CA SER A 43 0.80 -3.08 20.62
C SER A 43 -0.58 -3.71 20.35
N ALA A 44 -0.74 -4.36 19.20
CA ALA A 44 -1.83 -5.31 19.00
C ALA A 44 -1.56 -6.55 19.88
N ARG A 45 -2.31 -6.71 20.98
CA ARG A 45 -2.16 -7.85 21.92
C ARG A 45 -2.83 -9.13 21.39
N SER A 46 -2.45 -9.57 20.20
CA SER A 46 -2.94 -10.80 19.55
C SER A 46 -1.84 -11.76 19.09
N GLY A 47 -0.55 -11.42 19.27
CA GLY A 47 0.57 -12.33 18.98
C GLY A 47 1.85 -11.99 19.75
N PRO A 48 2.85 -12.89 19.79
CA PRO A 48 4.09 -12.71 20.54
C PRO A 48 5.13 -11.80 19.86
N ALA A 49 4.89 -11.37 18.61
CA ALA A 49 5.83 -10.54 17.85
C ALA A 49 5.58 -9.03 18.08
N PRO A 50 6.61 -8.22 18.43
CA PRO A 50 6.45 -6.78 18.58
C PRO A 50 6.23 -6.12 17.21
N MET A 51 5.10 -5.42 17.06
CA MET A 51 4.73 -4.70 15.84
C MET A 51 5.11 -3.21 15.95
N ALA A 52 5.84 -2.69 14.97
CA ALA A 52 6.15 -1.28 14.85
C ALA A 52 5.44 -0.68 13.61
N THR A 53 4.71 0.42 13.80
CA THR A 53 4.17 1.21 12.68
C THR A 53 5.07 2.43 12.46
N CYS A 54 5.49 2.65 11.22
CA CYS A 54 6.45 3.69 10.86
C CYS A 54 5.82 4.74 9.95
N SER A 55 5.67 5.96 10.46
CA SER A 55 5.29 7.14 9.67
C SER A 55 6.47 7.61 8.81
N GLY A 56 6.54 7.13 7.57
CA GLY A 56 7.39 7.75 6.55
C GLY A 56 6.83 9.11 6.11
N ARG A 57 7.68 10.01 5.61
CA ARG A 57 7.24 11.26 4.97
C ARG A 57 6.24 10.95 3.85
N THR A 58 5.04 11.53 3.95
CA THR A 58 4.03 11.47 2.89
C THR A 58 4.46 12.35 1.70
N PRO A 59 3.94 12.13 0.48
CA PRO A 59 4.64 12.57 -0.73
C PRO A 59 4.87 14.09 -0.84
N SER A 60 3.92 14.90 -0.37
CA SER A 60 4.01 16.37 -0.26
C SER A 60 5.15 16.87 0.62
N SER A 61 5.60 16.06 1.58
CA SER A 61 6.72 16.37 2.49
C SER A 61 8.07 15.75 2.08
N ALA A 62 8.04 14.83 1.09
CA ALA A 62 9.23 14.22 0.52
C ALA A 62 9.78 15.05 -0.65
N GLY A 63 8.90 15.50 -1.58
CA GLY A 63 9.29 16.32 -2.72
C GLY A 63 10.01 15.54 -3.85
N PRO A 64 9.93 16.01 -5.11
CA PRO A 64 10.54 15.34 -6.25
C PRO A 64 12.05 15.63 -6.33
N ALA A 65 12.80 14.76 -7.01
CA ALA A 65 14.26 14.81 -7.06
C ALA A 65 14.80 16.04 -7.81
N LEU A 66 15.21 17.07 -7.06
CA LEU A 66 15.86 18.27 -7.62
C LEU A 66 17.32 17.97 -8.01
N ARG A 67 17.73 18.50 -9.18
CA ARG A 67 19.07 18.32 -9.76
C ARG A 67 20.08 19.32 -9.15
N PRO A 68 21.22 18.88 -8.58
CA PRO A 68 22.37 19.74 -8.36
C PRO A 68 23.25 19.83 -9.62
N ALA A 69 23.97 20.95 -9.76
CA ALA A 69 25.17 21.03 -10.60
C ALA A 69 26.38 20.39 -9.85
N PRO A 70 27.45 19.97 -10.53
CA PRO A 70 28.39 18.99 -9.97
C PRO A 70 29.49 19.61 -9.09
N PRO A 71 30.16 18.82 -8.21
CA PRO A 71 29.84 17.47 -7.76
C PRO A 71 29.61 17.41 -6.23
N VAL A 72 28.35 17.37 -5.79
CA VAL A 72 27.99 16.96 -4.40
C VAL A 72 26.73 16.08 -4.45
N PRO A 73 26.74 14.85 -3.88
CA PRO A 73 25.66 13.89 -4.08
C PRO A 73 24.49 14.10 -3.11
N ALA A 74 23.32 14.45 -3.64
CA ALA A 74 22.04 14.40 -2.95
C ALA A 74 20.87 14.23 -3.95
N GLY A 75 20.66 13.00 -4.42
CA GLY A 75 19.43 12.57 -5.11
C GLY A 75 18.53 11.78 -4.16
N SER A 76 17.21 11.78 -4.43
CA SER A 76 16.14 11.30 -3.54
C SER A 76 16.05 11.94 -2.16
N ALA A 77 14.92 12.58 -1.88
CA ALA A 77 14.53 13.00 -0.55
C ALA A 77 13.91 11.87 0.31
N MET A 78 14.38 10.62 0.09
CA MET A 78 14.67 9.70 1.19
C MET A 78 16.18 9.69 1.44
N ALA A 79 16.75 10.88 1.69
CA ALA A 79 18.15 11.00 2.06
C ALA A 79 18.35 10.35 3.44
N PRO A 80 19.38 9.51 3.63
CA PRO A 80 19.73 9.02 4.96
C PRO A 80 20.07 10.21 5.88
N PRO A 81 19.78 10.14 7.18
CA PRO A 81 20.13 11.21 8.09
C PRO A 81 21.65 11.45 8.04
N ARG A 82 22.05 12.72 7.82
CA ARG A 82 23.45 13.14 8.03
C ARG A 82 23.91 12.63 9.40
N LYS A 83 25.15 12.13 9.51
CA LYS A 83 25.75 11.68 10.77
C LYS A 83 25.58 12.75 11.86
N ARG A 84 24.52 12.64 12.65
CA ARG A 84 24.35 13.27 13.96
C ARG A 84 24.81 12.27 15.01
N PRO A 85 25.33 12.73 16.16
CA PRO A 85 25.65 11.84 17.27
C PRO A 85 24.41 11.03 17.67
N ALA A 86 24.64 9.80 18.15
CA ALA A 86 23.60 8.81 18.41
C ALA A 86 22.68 9.21 19.59
N ALA A 87 21.72 10.10 19.30
CA ALA A 87 20.72 10.59 20.24
C ALA A 87 19.43 11.02 19.50
N SER A 88 18.83 10.09 18.76
CA SER A 88 17.39 10.14 18.45
C SER A 88 16.75 8.92 19.12
N SER A 89 15.91 9.16 20.11
CA SER A 89 15.40 8.14 21.04
C SER A 89 14.23 7.33 20.46
N SER A 90 14.39 6.81 19.24
CA SER A 90 13.62 5.64 18.81
C SER A 90 14.23 4.42 19.51
N PRO A 91 13.48 3.68 20.36
CA PRO A 91 14.02 2.49 21.00
C PRO A 91 14.39 1.47 19.91
N SER A 92 15.65 0.99 19.94
CA SER A 92 16.09 -0.08 19.04
C SER A 92 15.22 -1.33 19.22
N MET A 93 15.14 -2.22 18.22
CA MET A 93 14.32 -3.45 18.33
C MET A 93 14.58 -4.24 19.62
N LYS A 94 15.85 -4.31 20.07
CA LYS A 94 16.23 -4.94 21.35
C LYS A 94 15.58 -4.29 22.57
N ALA A 95 15.44 -2.96 22.57
CA ALA A 95 14.84 -2.20 23.68
C ALA A 95 13.31 -2.38 23.80
N ILE A 96 12.66 -2.93 22.78
CA ILE A 96 11.24 -3.36 22.82
C ILE A 96 11.08 -4.89 22.82
N GLY A 97 12.16 -5.64 23.12
CA GLY A 97 12.14 -7.11 23.21
C GLY A 97 12.18 -7.86 21.87
N GLY A 98 12.37 -7.18 20.74
CA GLY A 98 12.45 -7.80 19.41
C GLY A 98 13.87 -8.20 19.00
N ASP A 99 13.99 -9.29 18.24
CA ASP A 99 15.26 -9.72 17.63
C ASP A 99 15.52 -8.95 16.31
N PRO A 100 16.57 -8.12 16.21
CA PRO A 100 16.91 -7.39 14.98
C PRO A 100 17.36 -8.30 13.82
N ARG A 101 17.51 -9.62 14.05
CA ARG A 101 17.78 -10.65 13.02
C ARG A 101 16.50 -11.34 12.52
N LYS A 102 15.33 -11.00 13.05
CA LYS A 102 14.01 -11.52 12.65
C LYS A 102 13.05 -10.38 12.27
N VAL A 103 13.51 -9.45 11.45
CA VAL A 103 12.70 -8.31 10.98
C VAL A 103 11.99 -8.67 9.67
N LEU A 104 10.66 -8.64 9.72
CA LEU A 104 9.77 -8.66 8.56
C LEU A 104 9.39 -7.22 8.20
N VAL A 105 9.63 -6.81 6.95
CA VAL A 105 9.04 -5.58 6.38
C VAL A 105 7.91 -5.99 5.46
N PHE A 106 6.69 -5.55 5.76
CA PHE A 106 5.54 -5.82 4.92
C PHE A 106 4.62 -4.60 4.81
N GLY A 107 3.83 -4.56 3.74
CA GLY A 107 2.85 -3.49 3.57
C GLY A 107 1.93 -3.71 2.39
N GLN A 108 0.82 -2.97 2.40
CA GLN A 108 -0.23 -3.05 1.40
C GLN A 108 -0.20 -1.85 0.44
N SER A 109 -0.56 -2.08 -0.83
CA SER A 109 -0.62 -1.06 -1.89
C SER A 109 0.71 -0.32 -2.03
N GLY A 110 0.71 1.01 -1.88
CA GLY A 110 1.94 1.81 -1.82
C GLY A 110 2.94 1.38 -0.74
N GLY A 111 2.52 0.70 0.32
CA GLY A 111 3.39 0.03 1.29
C GLY A 111 4.06 -1.22 0.73
N GLY A 112 3.34 -2.02 -0.05
CA GLY A 112 3.89 -3.14 -0.81
C GLY A 112 4.86 -2.67 -1.90
N SER A 113 4.54 -1.56 -2.57
CA SER A 113 5.43 -0.93 -3.56
C SER A 113 6.71 -0.41 -2.90
N LYS A 114 6.62 0.19 -1.70
CA LYS A 114 7.79 0.58 -0.90
C LYS A 114 8.61 -0.63 -0.47
N THR A 115 7.98 -1.74 -0.09
CA THR A 115 8.67 -3.00 0.25
C THR A 115 9.43 -3.55 -0.96
N SER A 116 8.80 -3.54 -2.15
CA SER A 116 9.44 -3.87 -3.42
C SER A 116 10.66 -2.98 -3.70
N VAL A 117 10.54 -1.66 -3.49
CA VAL A 117 11.66 -0.71 -3.65
C VAL A 117 12.78 -0.96 -2.64
N LEU A 118 12.47 -1.20 -1.37
CA LEU A 118 13.47 -1.49 -0.33
C LEU A 118 14.33 -2.72 -0.67
N LEU A 119 13.74 -3.76 -1.27
CA LEU A 119 14.48 -4.94 -1.75
C LEU A 119 15.53 -4.61 -2.83
N ALA A 120 15.39 -3.50 -3.54
CA ALA A 120 16.35 -3.04 -4.56
C ALA A 120 17.28 -1.89 -4.12
N MET A 121 17.15 -1.41 -2.88
CA MET A 121 17.99 -0.34 -2.32
C MET A 121 19.26 -0.92 -1.68
N PRO A 122 20.49 -0.59 -2.16
CA PRO A 122 21.72 -1.09 -1.55
C PRO A 122 21.88 -0.67 -0.08
N SER A 123 21.38 0.51 0.28
CA SER A 123 21.37 1.03 1.65
C SER A 123 20.42 0.30 2.61
N ALA A 124 19.54 -0.56 2.09
CA ALA A 124 18.62 -1.38 2.89
C ALA A 124 19.13 -2.81 3.15
N LYS A 125 20.28 -3.21 2.57
CA LYS A 125 20.85 -4.54 2.74
C LYS A 125 21.08 -4.87 4.22
N GLY A 126 20.51 -5.99 4.67
CA GLY A 126 20.65 -6.48 6.05
C GLY A 126 19.78 -5.77 7.10
N LEU A 127 18.98 -4.74 6.73
CA LEU A 127 18.07 -4.07 7.67
C LEU A 127 16.81 -4.91 7.99
N PHE A 128 16.48 -5.86 7.12
CA PHE A 128 15.40 -6.82 7.31
C PHE A 128 15.77 -8.16 6.69
N GLN A 129 15.11 -9.24 7.14
CA GLN A 129 15.41 -10.61 6.74
C GLN A 129 14.25 -11.26 5.98
N ARG A 130 13.06 -10.62 5.94
CA ARG A 130 11.84 -11.15 5.33
C ARG A 130 11.01 -10.00 4.74
N ALA A 131 10.28 -10.26 3.65
CA ALA A 131 9.45 -9.25 3.01
C ALA A 131 8.01 -9.71 2.71
N GLY A 132 7.04 -8.79 2.82
CA GLY A 132 5.64 -9.02 2.46
C GLY A 132 5.10 -7.93 1.54
N VAL A 133 4.63 -8.29 0.36
CA VAL A 133 4.11 -7.35 -0.66
C VAL A 133 2.63 -7.64 -0.89
N MET A 134 1.75 -6.87 -0.23
CA MET A 134 0.30 -7.05 -0.37
C MET A 134 -0.27 -6.09 -1.43
N SER A 135 -0.86 -6.59 -2.51
CA SER A 135 -1.49 -5.79 -3.57
C SER A 135 -0.62 -4.62 -4.10
N GLY A 136 0.70 -4.82 -4.14
CA GLY A 136 1.69 -3.73 -4.25
C GLY A 136 2.97 -4.10 -4.99
N SER A 137 2.89 -5.05 -5.93
CA SER A 137 4.04 -5.56 -6.68
C SER A 137 4.57 -4.54 -7.70
N ALA A 138 5.41 -3.62 -7.23
CA ALA A 138 6.11 -2.67 -8.09
C ALA A 138 7.31 -3.34 -8.76
N THR A 139 7.20 -3.69 -10.04
CA THR A 139 8.32 -4.20 -10.85
C THR A 139 9.23 -3.08 -11.33
N THR A 140 8.66 -1.94 -11.74
CA THR A 140 9.37 -0.72 -12.15
C THR A 140 9.04 0.46 -11.22
N VAL A 141 9.79 1.55 -11.40
CA VAL A 141 9.60 2.85 -10.72
C VAL A 141 9.70 3.97 -11.77
N ALA A 142 9.37 5.21 -11.41
CA ALA A 142 9.48 6.31 -12.37
C ALA A 142 10.93 6.54 -12.83
N THR A 143 11.12 6.96 -14.08
CA THR A 143 12.44 7.37 -14.56
C THR A 143 12.84 8.72 -13.95
N ARG A 144 14.14 9.04 -14.00
CA ARG A 144 14.67 10.33 -13.56
C ARG A 144 14.05 11.48 -14.36
N GLU A 145 13.84 11.27 -15.65
CA GLU A 145 13.34 12.25 -16.62
C GLU A 145 11.88 12.57 -16.34
N ALA A 146 11.04 11.55 -16.14
CA ALA A 146 9.63 11.72 -15.80
C ALA A 146 9.45 12.49 -14.48
N GLN A 147 10.32 12.26 -13.50
CA GLN A 147 10.25 12.94 -12.20
C GLN A 147 10.92 14.32 -12.21
N ALA A 148 11.88 14.57 -13.10
CA ALA A 148 12.39 15.90 -13.37
C ALA A 148 11.32 16.81 -14.00
N GLU A 149 10.47 16.27 -14.87
CA GLU A 149 9.33 16.99 -15.45
C GLU A 149 8.29 17.36 -14.38
N VAL A 150 7.89 16.41 -13.52
CA VAL A 150 7.01 16.73 -12.38
C VAL A 150 7.64 17.77 -11.45
N ALA A 151 8.96 17.67 -11.19
CA ALA A 151 9.68 18.68 -10.41
C ALA A 151 9.68 20.07 -11.08
N ALA A 152 9.72 20.14 -12.41
CA ALA A 152 9.63 21.38 -13.16
C ALA A 152 8.22 22.01 -13.05
N GLN A 153 7.17 21.19 -13.19
CA GLN A 153 5.78 21.61 -13.03
C GLN A 153 5.50 22.14 -11.62
N LEU A 154 5.94 21.43 -10.57
CA LEU A 154 5.78 21.87 -9.17
C LEU A 154 6.53 23.19 -8.90
N LYS A 155 7.78 23.29 -9.36
CA LYS A 155 8.56 24.53 -9.26
C LYS A 155 7.86 25.70 -9.96
N LYS A 156 7.29 25.48 -11.15
CA LYS A 156 6.53 26.50 -11.91
C LYS A 156 5.29 26.94 -11.12
N ALA A 157 4.49 26.00 -10.61
CA ALA A 157 3.30 26.28 -9.81
C ALA A 157 3.62 27.07 -8.52
N LEU A 158 4.76 26.78 -7.89
CA LEU A 158 5.22 27.47 -6.67
C LEU A 158 6.03 28.76 -6.93
N GLY A 159 6.27 29.13 -8.20
CA GLY A 159 7.13 30.27 -8.56
C GLY A 159 8.57 30.14 -8.04
N VAL A 160 9.11 28.92 -7.96
CA VAL A 160 10.46 28.62 -7.45
C VAL A 160 11.41 28.36 -8.62
N GLY A 161 12.42 29.21 -8.76
CA GLY A 161 13.47 29.05 -9.78
C GLY A 161 14.46 27.92 -9.47
N THR A 162 15.24 27.52 -10.48
CA THR A 162 16.40 26.65 -10.27
C THR A 162 17.40 27.32 -9.31
N GLY A 163 17.99 26.55 -8.39
CA GLY A 163 18.86 27.07 -7.33
C GLY A 163 18.13 27.64 -6.09
N GLN A 164 16.83 27.95 -6.17
CA GLN A 164 16.07 28.57 -5.08
C GLN A 164 15.56 27.55 -4.03
N ALA A 165 16.40 26.59 -3.62
CA ALA A 165 16.03 25.54 -2.67
C ALA A 165 15.60 26.11 -1.31
N ALA A 166 16.23 27.19 -0.84
CA ALA A 166 15.85 27.88 0.39
C ALA A 166 14.44 28.50 0.30
N LYS A 167 14.04 29.03 -0.88
CA LYS A 167 12.68 29.53 -1.10
C LYS A 167 11.66 28.40 -0.97
N LEU A 168 11.93 27.25 -1.58
CA LEU A 168 11.07 26.06 -1.45
C LEU A 168 10.92 25.60 0.01
N GLN A 169 12.01 25.62 0.79
CA GLN A 169 12.01 25.25 2.21
C GLN A 169 11.26 26.25 3.10
N ALA A 170 11.21 27.53 2.71
CA ALA A 170 10.51 28.59 3.43
C ALA A 170 9.00 28.68 3.09
N LEU A 171 8.53 28.00 2.03
CA LEU A 171 7.11 27.98 1.69
C LEU A 171 6.30 27.23 2.77
N PRO A 172 5.10 27.72 3.13
CA PRO A 172 4.17 26.94 3.94
C PRO A 172 3.88 25.59 3.30
N PHE A 173 3.88 24.53 4.10
CA PHE A 173 3.57 23.17 3.64
C PHE A 173 2.20 23.10 2.94
N THR A 174 1.22 23.89 3.40
CA THR A 174 -0.11 24.03 2.78
C THR A 174 -0.04 24.59 1.35
N THR A 175 0.89 25.50 1.06
CA THR A 175 1.12 26.02 -0.31
C THR A 175 1.68 24.93 -1.23
N ILE A 176 2.62 24.13 -0.73
CA ILE A 176 3.20 22.98 -1.47
C ILE A 176 2.11 21.93 -1.74
N LEU A 177 1.27 21.64 -0.74
CA LEU A 177 0.17 20.69 -0.84
C LEU A 177 -0.93 21.16 -1.80
N ALA A 178 -1.27 22.46 -1.80
CA ALA A 178 -2.23 23.03 -2.74
C ALA A 178 -1.74 22.89 -4.19
N ALA A 179 -0.49 23.31 -4.47
CA ALA A 179 0.10 23.17 -5.80
C ALA A 179 0.17 21.70 -6.27
N GLN A 180 0.49 20.76 -5.38
CA GLN A 180 0.39 19.33 -5.67
C GLN A 180 -1.05 18.92 -6.02
N SER A 181 -2.03 19.36 -5.23
CA SER A 181 -3.44 19.01 -5.44
C SER A 181 -3.93 19.46 -6.82
N ASP A 182 -3.58 20.69 -7.22
CA ASP A 182 -3.96 21.28 -8.50
C ASP A 182 -3.30 20.56 -9.69
N MET A 183 -2.00 20.26 -9.60
CA MET A 183 -1.28 19.47 -10.62
C MET A 183 -1.88 18.08 -10.83
N GLU A 184 -2.38 17.47 -9.75
CA GLU A 184 -2.94 16.11 -9.74
C GLU A 184 -4.45 16.08 -10.02
N ALA A 185 -5.14 17.23 -10.08
CA ALA A 185 -6.60 17.32 -10.19
C ALA A 185 -7.15 16.58 -11.41
N GLY A 186 -6.48 16.69 -12.56
CA GLY A 186 -6.87 16.00 -13.80
C GLY A 186 -6.70 14.48 -13.76
N GLN A 187 -5.81 13.94 -12.91
CA GLN A 187 -5.69 12.49 -12.66
C GLN A 187 -6.78 12.03 -11.68
N ARG A 188 -7.00 12.80 -10.59
CA ARG A 188 -8.07 12.53 -9.62
C ARG A 188 -9.46 12.52 -10.26
N ALA A 189 -9.74 13.47 -11.16
CA ALA A 189 -11.01 13.54 -11.90
C ALA A 189 -11.30 12.31 -12.78
N LYS A 190 -10.27 11.54 -13.16
CA LYS A 190 -10.38 10.28 -13.91
C LYS A 190 -10.44 9.04 -13.01
N GLY A 191 -10.49 9.20 -11.69
CA GLY A 191 -10.38 8.09 -10.74
C GLY A 191 -8.99 7.42 -10.74
N GLU A 192 -7.94 8.13 -11.17
CA GLU A 192 -6.57 7.63 -11.08
C GLU A 192 -5.92 8.06 -9.77
N ALA A 193 -5.21 7.12 -9.13
CA ALA A 193 -4.31 7.47 -8.03
C ALA A 193 -3.14 8.28 -8.61
N PRO A 194 -2.89 9.51 -8.13
CA PRO A 194 -1.92 10.37 -8.78
C PRO A 194 -0.50 9.84 -8.62
N ARG A 195 0.27 9.91 -9.72
CA ARG A 195 1.64 9.35 -9.80
C ARG A 195 2.73 10.42 -9.80
N SER A 196 2.38 11.68 -9.58
CA SER A 196 3.29 12.82 -9.59
C SER A 196 4.45 12.63 -8.60
N PHE A 197 4.17 12.17 -7.37
CA PHE A 197 5.18 11.94 -6.35
C PHE A 197 5.36 10.44 -6.10
N ALA A 198 6.33 9.84 -6.78
CA ALA A 198 6.61 8.40 -6.73
C ALA A 198 8.11 8.12 -6.53
N PRO A 199 8.51 6.92 -6.06
CA PRO A 199 9.90 6.48 -6.12
C PRO A 199 10.44 6.55 -7.55
N CYS A 200 11.72 6.90 -7.70
CA CYS A 200 12.33 7.13 -9.01
C CYS A 200 13.75 6.58 -9.11
N LEU A 201 14.20 6.27 -10.32
CA LEU A 201 15.60 5.93 -10.60
C LEU A 201 16.50 7.15 -10.37
N ASP A 202 17.09 7.27 -9.19
CA ASP A 202 18.04 8.35 -8.89
C ASP A 202 19.50 7.95 -9.10
N GLY A 203 19.80 6.67 -9.32
CA GLY A 203 21.17 6.17 -9.47
C GLY A 203 21.98 6.13 -8.17
N VAL A 204 21.37 6.37 -7.01
CA VAL A 204 22.04 6.47 -5.71
C VAL A 204 21.29 5.68 -4.64
N VAL A 205 20.07 6.07 -4.31
CA VAL A 205 19.21 5.36 -3.35
C VAL A 205 18.49 4.20 -4.06
N ILE A 206 17.96 4.45 -5.26
CA ILE A 206 17.26 3.51 -6.12
C ILE A 206 18.03 3.44 -7.46
N PRO A 207 19.07 2.59 -7.56
CA PRO A 207 19.94 2.54 -8.74
C PRO A 207 19.34 1.74 -9.91
N ARG A 208 18.35 0.88 -9.66
CA ARG A 208 17.68 0.04 -10.66
C ARG A 208 16.18 -0.09 -10.38
N HIS A 209 15.41 -0.56 -11.37
CA HIS A 209 14.03 -0.96 -11.14
C HIS A 209 13.95 -2.12 -10.14
N PRO A 210 12.91 -2.20 -9.29
CA PRO A 210 12.87 -3.22 -8.24
C PRO A 210 12.95 -4.67 -8.72
N PHE A 211 12.07 -5.04 -9.65
CA PHE A 211 11.95 -6.40 -10.18
C PHE A 211 11.82 -6.34 -11.71
N ASP A 212 12.68 -5.57 -12.39
CA ASP A 212 12.73 -5.50 -13.85
C ASP A 212 14.17 -5.20 -14.33
N PRO A 213 14.71 -5.92 -15.35
CA PRO A 213 14.12 -7.09 -16.01
C PRO A 213 14.13 -8.35 -15.13
N ASP A 214 14.87 -8.33 -14.02
CA ASP A 214 15.14 -9.42 -13.09
C ASP A 214 14.89 -9.01 -11.62
N ALA A 215 15.00 -9.94 -10.66
CA ALA A 215 14.88 -9.63 -9.24
C ALA A 215 16.21 -9.08 -8.65
N PRO A 216 16.17 -8.27 -7.58
CA PRO A 216 17.36 -7.62 -7.05
C PRO A 216 18.33 -8.62 -6.43
N ALA A 217 19.56 -8.67 -6.93
CA ALA A 217 20.63 -9.51 -6.36
C ALA A 217 20.99 -9.13 -4.91
N VAL A 218 20.79 -7.86 -4.53
CA VAL A 218 21.10 -7.36 -3.18
C VAL A 218 20.20 -7.93 -2.08
N SER A 219 19.05 -8.51 -2.45
CA SER A 219 18.08 -9.16 -1.57
C SER A 219 17.72 -10.57 -2.04
N ALA A 220 18.64 -11.27 -2.72
CA ALA A 220 18.40 -12.61 -3.26
C ALA A 220 18.05 -13.63 -2.16
N ASP A 221 18.64 -13.47 -0.99
CA ASP A 221 18.47 -14.24 0.24
C ASP A 221 17.17 -13.97 1.01
N ILE A 222 16.45 -12.88 0.70
CA ILE A 222 15.23 -12.50 1.42
C ILE A 222 14.01 -13.31 0.93
N PRO A 223 13.39 -14.19 1.76
CA PRO A 223 12.12 -14.83 1.42
C PRO A 223 10.95 -13.83 1.39
N MET A 224 9.92 -14.15 0.60
CA MET A 224 8.80 -13.23 0.33
C MET A 224 7.43 -13.88 0.45
N ILE A 225 6.45 -13.15 0.99
CA ILE A 225 5.02 -13.36 0.72
C ILE A 225 4.54 -12.28 -0.25
N ILE A 226 3.82 -12.66 -1.30
CA ILE A 226 3.30 -11.74 -2.33
C ILE A 226 1.80 -11.99 -2.50
N SER A 227 0.97 -10.93 -2.54
CA SER A 227 -0.48 -11.06 -2.65
C SER A 227 -1.15 -10.14 -3.67
N SER A 228 -2.36 -10.55 -4.06
CA SER A 228 -3.37 -9.70 -4.69
C SER A 228 -4.76 -10.13 -4.21
N ALA A 229 -5.73 -9.21 -4.20
CA ALA A 229 -7.14 -9.52 -4.02
C ALA A 229 -7.80 -9.84 -5.38
N LEU A 230 -8.97 -10.48 -5.41
CA LEU A 230 -9.66 -10.84 -6.66
C LEU A 230 -10.16 -9.58 -7.41
N ASP A 231 -10.71 -8.63 -6.67
CA ASP A 231 -11.47 -7.48 -7.16
C ASP A 231 -10.77 -6.17 -6.82
N GLU A 232 -9.42 -6.10 -6.87
CA GLU A 232 -8.60 -4.94 -6.48
C GLU A 232 -9.26 -3.62 -6.90
N ARG A 233 -9.59 -3.47 -8.19
CA ARG A 233 -10.05 -2.22 -8.80
C ARG A 233 -11.39 -1.69 -8.29
N ALA A 234 -12.16 -2.47 -7.53
CA ALA A 234 -13.39 -2.01 -6.87
C ALA A 234 -13.15 -0.84 -5.90
N TYR A 235 -11.91 -0.65 -5.41
CA TYR A 235 -11.54 0.49 -4.54
C TYR A 235 -11.77 1.88 -5.15
N ARG A 236 -11.88 1.96 -6.49
CA ARG A 236 -12.03 3.22 -7.23
C ARG A 236 -13.22 3.28 -8.18
N LEU A 237 -13.80 2.14 -8.52
CA LEU A 237 -14.93 2.05 -9.45
C LEU A 237 -16.24 2.34 -8.70
N THR A 238 -16.98 3.35 -9.14
CA THR A 238 -18.23 3.83 -8.51
C THR A 238 -19.49 3.51 -9.32
N ASN A 239 -19.31 2.96 -10.52
CA ASN A 239 -20.34 2.58 -11.48
C ASN A 239 -20.99 1.22 -11.16
N PHE A 240 -21.49 1.04 -9.94
CA PHE A 240 -22.06 -0.24 -9.47
C PHE A 240 -23.19 -0.80 -10.35
N ASN A 241 -23.90 0.08 -11.06
CA ASN A 241 -25.01 -0.27 -11.96
C ASN A 241 -24.55 -0.50 -13.41
N LEU A 242 -23.27 -0.80 -13.65
CA LEU A 242 -22.75 -1.16 -14.97
C LEU A 242 -23.53 -2.35 -15.54
N ASP A 243 -23.99 -2.21 -16.77
CA ASP A 243 -24.74 -3.23 -17.50
C ASP A 243 -23.85 -4.01 -18.49
N GLU A 244 -24.46 -4.90 -19.24
CA GLU A 244 -23.79 -5.73 -20.24
C GLU A 244 -23.19 -4.91 -21.39
N ALA A 245 -23.89 -3.86 -21.83
CA ALA A 245 -23.40 -2.97 -22.88
C ALA A 245 -22.15 -2.19 -22.43
N GLY A 246 -22.17 -1.67 -21.19
CA GLY A 246 -21.04 -0.99 -20.58
C GLY A 246 -19.85 -1.91 -20.32
N LEU A 247 -20.08 -3.15 -19.86
CA LEU A 247 -19.03 -4.17 -19.74
C LEU A 247 -18.41 -4.53 -21.10
N ARG A 248 -19.24 -4.78 -22.11
CA ARG A 248 -18.77 -5.06 -23.48
C ARG A 248 -17.98 -3.89 -24.05
N LYS A 249 -18.42 -2.65 -23.83
CA LYS A 249 -17.67 -1.46 -24.24
C LYS A 249 -16.31 -1.40 -23.53
N PHE A 250 -16.26 -1.65 -22.22
CA PHE A 250 -15.00 -1.69 -21.49
C PHE A 250 -14.06 -2.78 -22.03
N ALA A 251 -14.57 -3.96 -22.33
CA ALA A 251 -13.79 -5.03 -22.97
C ALA A 251 -13.26 -4.59 -24.35
N ALA A 252 -14.10 -3.95 -25.17
CA ALA A 252 -13.69 -3.41 -26.48
C ALA A 252 -12.60 -2.31 -26.37
N ASP A 253 -12.67 -1.45 -25.35
CA ASP A 253 -11.65 -0.43 -25.07
C ASP A 253 -10.29 -1.05 -24.66
N LYS A 254 -10.27 -2.32 -24.24
CA LYS A 254 -9.05 -3.05 -23.82
C LYS A 254 -8.46 -3.95 -24.90
N VAL A 255 -9.28 -4.67 -25.67
CA VAL A 255 -8.84 -5.70 -26.63
C VAL A 255 -9.38 -5.49 -28.06
N GLY A 256 -10.00 -4.35 -28.33
CA GLY A 256 -10.67 -4.07 -29.60
C GLY A 256 -12.05 -4.72 -29.72
N ALA A 257 -12.88 -4.19 -30.62
CA ALA A 257 -14.27 -4.60 -30.77
C ALA A 257 -14.46 -6.08 -31.13
N ALA A 258 -13.50 -6.69 -31.83
CA ALA A 258 -13.53 -8.11 -32.21
C ALA A 258 -13.20 -9.07 -31.05
N GLY A 259 -12.36 -8.64 -30.10
CA GLY A 259 -12.00 -9.45 -28.92
C GLY A 259 -12.97 -9.30 -27.74
N ALA A 260 -13.83 -8.28 -27.76
CA ALA A 260 -14.66 -7.88 -26.62
C ALA A 260 -15.56 -9.00 -26.10
N ASP A 261 -16.30 -9.68 -26.98
CA ASP A 261 -17.26 -10.72 -26.57
C ASP A 261 -16.57 -11.98 -26.04
N ALA A 262 -15.42 -12.34 -26.62
CA ALA A 262 -14.59 -13.44 -26.13
C ALA A 262 -14.03 -13.14 -24.73
N LEU A 263 -13.57 -11.91 -24.49
CA LEU A 263 -13.11 -11.46 -23.17
C LEU A 263 -14.25 -11.47 -22.13
N VAL A 264 -15.45 -10.97 -22.49
CA VAL A 264 -16.61 -11.02 -21.59
C VAL A 264 -17.01 -12.47 -21.28
N ALA A 265 -17.06 -13.35 -22.28
CA ALA A 265 -17.37 -14.76 -22.10
C ALA A 265 -16.36 -15.48 -21.19
N LEU A 266 -15.05 -15.23 -21.35
CA LEU A 266 -13.99 -15.80 -20.52
C LEU A 266 -14.17 -15.46 -19.02
N TYR A 267 -14.52 -14.22 -18.72
CA TYR A 267 -14.76 -13.76 -17.34
C TYR A 267 -16.10 -14.26 -16.77
N LYS A 268 -17.16 -14.33 -17.58
CA LYS A 268 -18.46 -14.92 -17.19
C LYS A 268 -18.39 -16.42 -16.92
N ALA A 269 -17.61 -17.16 -17.70
CA ALA A 269 -17.43 -18.61 -17.51
C ALA A 269 -16.69 -18.95 -16.20
N ASP A 270 -15.98 -17.99 -15.61
CA ASP A 270 -15.24 -18.13 -14.36
C ASP A 270 -16.08 -17.80 -13.12
N ASP A 271 -16.98 -16.83 -13.24
CA ASP A 271 -17.96 -16.50 -12.20
C ASP A 271 -19.28 -16.04 -12.84
N PRO A 272 -20.21 -16.98 -13.14
CA PRO A 272 -21.49 -16.66 -13.76
C PRO A 272 -22.43 -15.81 -12.88
N LYS A 273 -22.09 -15.59 -11.60
CA LYS A 273 -22.88 -14.81 -10.63
C LYS A 273 -22.34 -13.41 -10.41
N ALA A 274 -21.13 -13.10 -10.89
CA ALA A 274 -20.56 -11.76 -10.79
C ALA A 274 -21.35 -10.75 -11.64
N SER A 275 -21.61 -9.58 -11.05
CA SER A 275 -22.20 -8.45 -11.78
C SER A 275 -21.24 -7.92 -12.86
N PRO A 276 -21.75 -7.24 -13.91
CA PRO A 276 -20.88 -6.68 -14.94
C PRO A 276 -19.83 -5.70 -14.37
N TYR A 277 -20.16 -4.99 -13.28
CA TYR A 277 -19.22 -4.19 -12.47
C TYR A 277 -18.03 -5.02 -11.94
N LEU A 278 -18.27 -6.18 -11.32
CA LEU A 278 -17.20 -7.04 -10.81
C LEU A 278 -16.38 -7.66 -11.95
N LEU A 279 -17.00 -7.99 -13.08
CA LEU A 279 -16.28 -8.49 -14.25
C LEU A 279 -15.35 -7.42 -14.85
N GLN A 280 -15.82 -6.18 -15.00
CA GLN A 280 -14.98 -5.03 -15.38
C GLN A 280 -13.82 -4.83 -14.39
N CYS A 281 -14.12 -4.88 -13.09
CA CYS A 281 -13.13 -4.76 -12.04
C CYS A 281 -12.02 -5.81 -12.18
N ARG A 282 -12.37 -7.08 -12.39
CA ARG A 282 -11.41 -8.18 -12.55
C ARG A 282 -10.55 -8.00 -13.80
N MET A 283 -11.16 -7.63 -14.95
CA MET A 283 -10.43 -7.33 -16.19
C MET A 283 -9.37 -6.24 -16.00
N ASP A 284 -9.70 -5.14 -15.32
CA ASP A 284 -8.73 -4.08 -15.02
C ASP A 284 -7.70 -4.49 -13.96
N THR A 285 -8.10 -5.35 -13.02
CA THR A 285 -7.24 -5.89 -11.97
C THR A 285 -6.16 -6.82 -12.53
N ASP A 286 -6.53 -7.74 -13.41
CA ASP A 286 -5.61 -8.69 -14.04
C ASP A 286 -4.49 -7.94 -14.80
N GLN A 287 -4.86 -6.94 -15.60
CA GLN A 287 -3.91 -6.13 -16.38
C GLN A 287 -2.99 -5.22 -15.54
N THR A 288 -3.39 -4.80 -14.35
CA THR A 288 -2.72 -3.71 -13.62
C THR A 288 -2.12 -4.08 -12.26
N PHE A 289 -2.74 -4.99 -11.51
CA PHE A 289 -2.19 -5.53 -10.26
C PHE A 289 -1.62 -6.95 -10.49
N ARG A 290 -2.42 -7.86 -11.06
CA ARG A 290 -2.08 -9.29 -11.07
C ARG A 290 -0.90 -9.63 -11.99
N ARG A 291 -0.72 -8.89 -13.09
CA ARG A 291 0.48 -8.96 -13.93
C ARG A 291 1.77 -8.68 -13.14
N GLY A 292 1.79 -7.62 -12.32
CA GLY A 292 2.97 -7.27 -11.49
C GLY A 292 3.24 -8.31 -10.39
N TYR A 293 2.17 -8.84 -9.80
CA TYR A 293 2.20 -9.93 -8.82
C TYR A 293 2.90 -11.19 -9.38
N PHE A 294 2.50 -11.69 -10.55
CA PHE A 294 3.15 -12.85 -11.17
C PHE A 294 4.58 -12.55 -11.61
N GLN A 295 4.83 -11.38 -12.22
CA GLN A 295 6.19 -10.97 -12.63
C GLN A 295 7.16 -10.91 -11.44
N GLN A 296 6.75 -10.34 -10.31
CA GLN A 296 7.56 -10.27 -9.10
C GLN A 296 7.85 -11.67 -8.54
N ALA A 297 6.85 -12.55 -8.53
CA ALA A 297 6.97 -13.93 -8.06
C ALA A 297 7.96 -14.74 -8.91
N ASP A 298 7.76 -14.78 -10.23
CA ASP A 298 8.58 -15.53 -11.18
C ASP A 298 10.04 -15.05 -11.13
N ARG A 299 10.25 -13.72 -11.17
CA ARG A 299 11.59 -13.12 -11.09
C ARG A 299 12.26 -13.41 -9.75
N LYS A 300 11.51 -13.45 -8.64
CA LYS A 300 12.07 -13.79 -7.32
C LYS A 300 12.56 -15.24 -7.26
N VAL A 301 11.74 -16.21 -7.69
CA VAL A 301 12.11 -17.64 -7.60
C VAL A 301 13.17 -18.03 -8.63
N ALA A 302 13.27 -17.32 -9.76
CA ALA A 302 14.34 -17.50 -10.74
C ALA A 302 15.75 -17.24 -10.17
N GLN A 303 15.89 -16.53 -9.03
CA GLN A 303 17.17 -16.35 -8.35
C GLN A 303 17.67 -17.62 -7.62
N GLY A 304 16.82 -18.63 -7.42
CA GLY A 304 17.15 -19.90 -6.75
C GLY A 304 17.61 -19.80 -5.28
N THR A 305 17.68 -18.60 -4.70
CA THR A 305 18.36 -18.35 -3.41
C THR A 305 17.39 -18.36 -2.21
N ALA A 306 16.15 -17.89 -2.39
CA ALA A 306 15.16 -17.84 -1.32
C ALA A 306 13.75 -18.18 -1.84
N LYS A 307 12.94 -18.79 -0.97
CA LYS A 307 11.54 -19.16 -1.24
C LYS A 307 10.64 -17.93 -1.35
N ALA A 308 9.58 -18.04 -2.14
CA ALA A 308 8.45 -17.12 -2.14
C ALA A 308 7.15 -17.90 -1.92
N TRP A 309 6.12 -17.23 -1.39
CA TRP A 309 4.77 -17.77 -1.22
C TRP A 309 3.75 -16.77 -1.77
N LEU A 310 2.79 -17.27 -2.53
CA LEU A 310 1.76 -16.46 -3.15
C LEU A 310 0.40 -16.70 -2.51
N TYR A 311 -0.39 -15.63 -2.37
CA TYR A 311 -1.82 -15.76 -2.10
C TYR A 311 -2.71 -14.87 -2.98
N LEU A 312 -3.93 -15.34 -3.21
CA LEU A 312 -5.02 -14.61 -3.85
C LEU A 312 -6.20 -14.52 -2.87
N PHE A 313 -6.60 -13.30 -2.50
CA PHE A 313 -7.75 -13.11 -1.61
C PHE A 313 -9.06 -13.06 -2.40
N LYS A 314 -9.96 -14.03 -2.22
CA LYS A 314 -11.24 -14.17 -2.95
C LYS A 314 -12.48 -13.98 -2.06
N ALA A 315 -12.39 -14.11 -0.74
CA ALA A 315 -13.52 -13.92 0.15
C ALA A 315 -14.08 -12.49 -0.01
N PRO A 316 -15.37 -12.29 -0.31
CA PRO A 316 -15.91 -10.97 -0.57
C PRO A 316 -16.09 -10.17 0.72
N SER A 317 -15.94 -8.86 0.63
CA SER A 317 -16.27 -7.94 1.71
C SER A 317 -17.80 -7.90 1.90
N PRO A 318 -18.34 -8.00 3.13
CA PRO A 318 -19.76 -7.74 3.36
C PRO A 318 -20.10 -6.24 3.32
N ALA A 319 -19.11 -5.35 3.21
CA ALA A 319 -19.30 -3.91 3.14
C ALA A 319 -20.27 -3.53 2.02
N TYR A 320 -21.14 -2.57 2.31
CA TYR A 320 -22.09 -2.01 1.34
C TYR A 320 -22.98 -3.07 0.66
N GLY A 321 -23.29 -4.16 1.39
CA GLY A 321 -24.11 -5.27 0.91
C GLY A 321 -23.41 -6.18 -0.10
N GLY A 322 -22.09 -6.36 0.02
CA GLY A 322 -21.32 -7.27 -0.84
C GLY A 322 -20.84 -6.68 -2.17
N ARG A 323 -21.24 -5.45 -2.52
CA ARG A 323 -21.05 -4.87 -3.87
C ARG A 323 -19.60 -4.74 -4.31
N TYR A 324 -18.66 -4.67 -3.38
CA TYR A 324 -17.24 -4.48 -3.67
C TYR A 324 -16.48 -5.78 -4.02
N GLY A 325 -17.06 -6.95 -3.79
CA GLY A 325 -16.33 -8.22 -3.90
C GLY A 325 -15.12 -8.28 -2.95
N ALA A 326 -14.06 -8.97 -3.36
CA ALA A 326 -12.79 -9.00 -2.63
C ALA A 326 -11.89 -7.82 -3.07
N LEU A 327 -12.25 -6.62 -2.63
CA LEU A 327 -11.58 -5.36 -3.02
C LEU A 327 -10.16 -5.17 -2.45
N HIS A 328 -9.45 -4.20 -3.01
CA HIS A 328 -8.13 -3.78 -2.54
C HIS A 328 -8.07 -3.51 -1.03
N GLY A 329 -7.15 -4.18 -0.33
CA GLY A 329 -6.89 -3.96 1.09
C GLY A 329 -7.85 -4.65 2.06
N ILE A 330 -8.77 -5.48 1.56
CA ILE A 330 -9.64 -6.36 2.36
C ILE A 330 -8.86 -7.31 3.29
N ASP A 331 -7.63 -7.65 2.91
CA ASP A 331 -6.71 -8.54 3.61
C ASP A 331 -5.93 -7.84 4.75
N VAL A 332 -5.95 -6.50 4.83
CA VAL A 332 -5.18 -5.72 5.81
C VAL A 332 -5.68 -5.95 7.24
N GLY A 333 -6.98 -5.80 7.49
CA GLY A 333 -7.55 -6.01 8.83
C GLY A 333 -7.28 -7.42 9.32
N LEU A 334 -7.59 -8.41 8.48
CA LEU A 334 -7.39 -9.84 8.76
C LEU A 334 -5.91 -10.17 9.03
N SER A 335 -4.97 -9.57 8.28
CA SER A 335 -3.52 -9.73 8.50
C SER A 335 -3.04 -9.19 9.86
N LEU A 336 -3.77 -8.24 10.45
CA LEU A 336 -3.50 -7.64 11.76
C LEU A 336 -4.36 -8.24 12.89
N HIS A 337 -5.13 -9.30 12.60
CA HIS A 337 -6.14 -9.90 13.49
C HIS A 337 -7.25 -8.91 13.90
N ASP A 338 -7.61 -7.98 13.03
CA ASP A 338 -8.72 -7.03 13.22
C ASP A 338 -9.86 -7.26 12.22
N VAL A 339 -10.99 -7.76 12.72
CA VAL A 339 -12.25 -7.94 11.98
C VAL A 339 -13.25 -6.80 12.20
N ARG A 340 -12.93 -5.79 13.02
CA ARG A 340 -13.84 -4.68 13.35
C ARG A 340 -13.86 -3.60 12.27
N GLY A 341 -12.88 -3.62 11.36
CA GLY A 341 -12.84 -2.74 10.19
C GLY A 341 -14.02 -2.94 9.25
N GLY A 342 -14.49 -1.85 8.64
CA GLY A 342 -15.70 -1.82 7.80
C GLY A 342 -15.64 -2.69 6.54
N LEU A 343 -14.47 -3.18 6.13
CA LEU A 343 -14.30 -4.09 4.99
C LEU A 343 -14.48 -5.58 5.33
N ASN A 344 -14.40 -5.96 6.61
CA ASN A 344 -14.50 -7.37 7.01
C ASN A 344 -15.75 -7.60 7.88
N GLY A 345 -15.89 -6.86 8.99
CA GLY A 345 -16.94 -7.12 9.96
C GLY A 345 -16.73 -8.44 10.74
N PRO A 346 -17.28 -8.54 11.96
CA PRO A 346 -16.96 -9.61 12.91
C PRO A 346 -17.78 -10.89 12.69
N THR A 347 -17.82 -11.41 11.46
CA THR A 347 -18.48 -12.71 11.17
C THR A 347 -17.56 -13.88 11.53
N ALA A 348 -18.13 -15.08 11.74
CA ALA A 348 -17.35 -16.27 12.08
C ALA A 348 -16.33 -16.64 10.98
N GLU A 349 -16.69 -16.42 9.72
CA GLU A 349 -15.85 -16.63 8.54
C GLU A 349 -14.65 -15.69 8.56
N ASN A 350 -14.87 -14.40 8.85
CA ASN A 350 -13.81 -13.40 8.90
C ASN A 350 -12.93 -13.54 10.15
N VAL A 351 -13.48 -13.97 11.30
CA VAL A 351 -12.67 -14.36 12.47
C VAL A 351 -11.75 -15.53 12.13
N ARG A 352 -12.27 -16.57 11.45
CA ARG A 352 -11.45 -17.68 10.97
C ARG A 352 -10.37 -17.20 9.98
N LEU A 353 -10.72 -16.39 8.99
CA LEU A 353 -9.74 -15.88 8.02
C LEU A 353 -8.66 -15.00 8.67
N ALA A 354 -9.02 -14.18 9.68
CA ALA A 354 -8.07 -13.45 10.50
C ALA A 354 -7.14 -14.39 11.27
N ASP A 355 -7.69 -15.45 11.90
CA ASP A 355 -6.89 -16.46 12.60
C ASP A 355 -5.90 -17.17 11.66
N GLN A 356 -6.30 -17.52 10.45
CA GLN A 356 -5.42 -18.18 9.49
C GLN A 356 -4.34 -17.21 8.96
N LEU A 357 -4.74 -16.03 8.47
CA LEU A 357 -3.84 -15.09 7.80
C LEU A 357 -2.88 -14.39 8.76
N ALA A 358 -3.33 -13.93 9.93
CA ALA A 358 -2.45 -13.33 10.92
C ALA A 358 -1.43 -14.35 11.47
N SER A 359 -1.85 -15.60 11.68
CA SER A 359 -0.93 -16.66 12.14
C SER A 359 0.12 -17.00 11.09
N ALA A 360 -0.23 -16.96 9.80
CA ALA A 360 0.72 -17.11 8.71
C ALA A 360 1.79 -16.00 8.70
N TRP A 361 1.38 -14.74 8.92
CA TRP A 361 2.33 -13.62 9.03
C TRP A 361 3.24 -13.74 10.25
N VAL A 362 2.74 -14.21 11.39
CA VAL A 362 3.55 -14.45 12.60
C VAL A 362 4.56 -15.58 12.37
N ALA A 363 4.11 -16.73 11.86
CA ALA A 363 4.99 -17.86 11.54
C ALA A 363 6.05 -17.48 10.51
N PHE A 364 5.66 -16.73 9.48
CA PHE A 364 6.58 -16.19 8.48
C PHE A 364 7.61 -15.25 9.11
N ALA A 365 7.19 -14.26 9.93
CA ALA A 365 8.11 -13.35 10.60
C ALA A 365 9.15 -14.08 11.47
N GLU A 366 8.72 -15.13 12.19
CA GLU A 366 9.56 -15.89 13.11
C GLU A 366 10.56 -16.82 12.40
N THR A 367 10.10 -17.55 11.37
CA THR A 367 10.84 -18.67 10.76
C THR A 367 11.28 -18.39 9.33
N GLY A 368 10.48 -17.66 8.55
CA GLY A 368 10.64 -17.48 7.10
C GLY A 368 9.78 -18.43 6.28
N ASP A 369 8.90 -19.20 6.92
CA ASP A 369 7.91 -20.09 6.32
C ASP A 369 6.53 -19.77 6.94
N PRO A 370 5.46 -19.53 6.16
CA PRO A 370 4.14 -19.20 6.69
C PRO A 370 3.39 -20.40 7.31
N ASN A 371 3.88 -21.62 7.11
CA ASN A 371 3.19 -22.84 7.56
C ASN A 371 3.07 -22.89 9.09
N ASN A 372 1.85 -23.09 9.58
CA ASN A 372 1.53 -23.25 11.00
C ASN A 372 0.22 -24.06 11.20
N PRO A 373 -0.09 -24.54 12.41
CA PRO A 373 -1.27 -25.40 12.65
C PRO A 373 -2.65 -24.79 12.36
N LYS A 374 -2.77 -23.46 12.20
CA LYS A 374 -4.05 -22.81 11.83
C LYS A 374 -4.24 -22.71 10.31
N THR A 375 -3.19 -22.84 9.51
CA THR A 375 -3.24 -22.74 8.05
C THR A 375 -3.23 -24.11 7.38
N PRO A 376 -3.87 -24.27 6.20
CA PRO A 376 -3.56 -25.38 5.31
C PRO A 376 -2.07 -25.35 4.92
N ALA A 377 -1.51 -26.50 4.54
CA ALA A 377 -0.14 -26.58 4.10
C ALA A 377 0.10 -25.66 2.89
N TRP A 378 0.98 -24.67 3.04
CA TRP A 378 1.23 -23.61 2.06
C TRP A 378 2.52 -23.90 1.29
N THR A 379 2.36 -24.52 0.11
CA THR A 379 3.46 -24.88 -0.78
C THR A 379 4.21 -23.63 -1.28
N PRO A 380 5.55 -23.58 -1.21
CA PRO A 380 6.34 -22.50 -1.82
C PRO A 380 6.11 -22.37 -3.33
N TYR A 381 6.08 -21.14 -3.80
CA TYR A 381 5.89 -20.79 -5.20
C TYR A 381 7.03 -21.31 -6.09
N ASN A 382 6.67 -21.71 -7.30
CA ASN A 382 7.59 -21.99 -8.41
C ASN A 382 6.86 -21.67 -9.73
N ALA A 383 7.62 -21.31 -10.77
CA ALA A 383 7.04 -20.85 -12.03
C ALA A 383 6.31 -21.95 -12.85
N ALA A 384 6.52 -23.24 -12.52
CA ALA A 384 5.95 -24.36 -13.26
C ALA A 384 4.52 -24.71 -12.81
N ALA A 385 4.29 -24.85 -11.51
CA ALA A 385 2.97 -25.18 -10.94
C ALA A 385 2.23 -23.95 -10.37
N ARG A 386 2.94 -22.84 -10.15
CA ARG A 386 2.42 -21.56 -9.62
C ARG A 386 1.53 -21.73 -8.37
N PRO A 387 1.93 -22.54 -7.36
CA PRO A 387 1.08 -22.86 -6.23
C PRO A 387 0.78 -21.59 -5.42
N THR A 388 -0.49 -21.37 -5.16
CA THR A 388 -1.03 -20.13 -4.58
C THR A 388 -2.07 -20.49 -3.51
N MET A 389 -1.95 -19.91 -2.33
CA MET A 389 -2.98 -19.99 -1.29
C MET A 389 -4.15 -19.09 -1.68
N VAL A 390 -5.34 -19.64 -1.74
CA VAL A 390 -6.54 -18.90 -2.12
C VAL A 390 -7.41 -18.76 -0.88
N TRP A 391 -7.62 -17.53 -0.42
CA TRP A 391 -8.46 -17.25 0.74
C TRP A 391 -9.90 -17.06 0.30
N GLU A 392 -10.72 -18.09 0.47
CA GLU A 392 -12.16 -18.06 0.21
C GLU A 392 -12.96 -17.92 1.51
N THR A 393 -14.26 -17.68 1.45
CA THR A 393 -15.12 -17.56 2.64
C THR A 393 -15.02 -18.80 3.56
N ALA A 394 -14.79 -19.97 2.97
CA ALA A 394 -14.60 -21.24 3.69
C ALA A 394 -13.24 -21.36 4.43
N GLY A 395 -12.26 -20.49 4.13
CA GLY A 395 -10.89 -20.57 4.61
C GLY A 395 -9.87 -20.58 3.47
N GLY A 396 -8.60 -20.78 3.81
CA GLY A 396 -7.53 -21.00 2.82
C GLY A 396 -7.63 -22.35 2.11
N VAL A 397 -7.33 -22.38 0.81
CA VAL A 397 -7.18 -23.60 0.00
C VAL A 397 -5.97 -23.42 -0.93
N MET A 398 -5.13 -24.44 -1.10
CA MET A 398 -4.05 -24.39 -2.09
C MET A 398 -4.54 -24.73 -3.50
N HIS A 399 -4.20 -23.89 -4.47
CA HIS A 399 -4.45 -24.14 -5.90
C HIS A 399 -3.14 -24.02 -6.69
N ASN A 400 -3.01 -24.84 -7.75
CA ASN A 400 -1.98 -24.64 -8.77
C ASN A 400 -2.52 -23.69 -9.85
N ASP A 401 -1.73 -22.67 -10.18
CA ASP A 401 -2.04 -21.61 -11.15
C ASP A 401 -3.51 -21.12 -11.18
N PRO A 402 -4.10 -20.72 -10.03
CA PRO A 402 -5.46 -20.19 -10.03
C PRO A 402 -5.53 -18.94 -10.92
N ARG A 403 -6.52 -18.90 -11.81
CA ARG A 403 -6.69 -17.88 -12.85
C ARG A 403 -5.62 -17.91 -13.98
N GLY A 404 -4.88 -19.00 -14.17
CA GLY A 404 -3.88 -19.15 -15.24
C GLY A 404 -4.34 -18.71 -16.64
N LYS A 405 -5.56 -19.11 -17.04
CA LYS A 405 -6.21 -18.69 -18.30
C LYS A 405 -6.32 -17.16 -18.52
N PHE A 406 -6.29 -16.35 -17.45
CA PHE A 406 -6.29 -14.89 -17.50
C PHE A 406 -4.88 -14.27 -17.43
N ARG A 407 -3.88 -15.07 -17.03
CA ARG A 407 -2.45 -14.71 -17.06
C ARG A 407 -1.87 -14.88 -18.46
N GLU A 408 -2.46 -15.78 -19.25
CA GLU A 408 -2.02 -16.16 -20.61
C GLU A 408 -2.76 -15.43 -21.73
N TYR A 409 -3.94 -14.88 -21.43
CA TYR A 409 -4.75 -14.04 -22.32
C TYR A 409 -4.34 -12.56 -22.22
#